data_AF-A0A915NKK4-F1
#
_entry.id   AF-A0A915NKK4-F1
#
_cell.length_a   1.000
_cell.length_b   1.000
_cell.length_c   1.000
_cell.angle_alpha   90.00
_cell.angle_beta   90.00
_cell.angle_gamma   90.00
#
_symmetry.space_group_name_H-M   'P 1'
#
loop_
_entity.id
_entity.type
_entity.pdbx_description
1 polymer ?
#
loop_
_entity_poly.entity_id
_entity_poly.type
_entity_poly.pdbx_seq_one_letter_code
_entity_poly.pdbx_strand_id
1 'polypeptide(L)'
;MTTSKNNSSSTDSFDVLENEFDKAFVDLDVLIGEVEHENSELSFECRRRLTRISGIFVQFVHKVAIMNQHNCELEKDLQNSNNKLIGVLATNSLLEEQSEQLLLRVHSLSCQLYSKTAPHESEIIKKKLDKEMRMFNTKNLPITKSQAEISLLKEENLKLKSLLNSVHSEIYGARLAAKYLDKELAGRFEMSDSDIDVVNLSNSEEEPAQKIKVIDFAKSNSIHAASRRFDKVARSTVQDWLRQEKELRKLYESSSKTFPKKRLPGAGRRLLNKDLDE
;
A
#
# COMPACT_ATOMS: atom_id res chain seq x y z
N MET A 1 3.13 -33.34 -14.13
CA MET A 1 2.55 -32.13 -14.76
C MET A 1 3.16 -30.91 -14.09
N THR A 2 3.59 -29.98 -14.94
CA THR A 2 4.26 -28.71 -14.70
C THR A 2 3.73 -27.91 -13.50
N THR A 3 4.56 -27.69 -12.48
CA THR A 3 4.35 -26.60 -11.50
C THR A 3 5.52 -25.63 -11.57
N SER A 4 5.26 -24.60 -12.36
CA SER A 4 5.78 -23.23 -12.39
C SER A 4 7.06 -22.91 -11.61
N LYS A 5 8.08 -22.57 -12.41
CA LYS A 5 8.98 -21.44 -12.20
C LYS A 5 8.17 -20.18 -11.83
N ASN A 6 7.91 -19.93 -10.54
CA ASN A 6 7.42 -18.62 -10.08
C ASN A 6 8.35 -17.95 -9.05
N ASN A 7 9.42 -18.62 -8.60
CA ASN A 7 10.35 -18.06 -7.61
C ASN A 7 11.27 -16.96 -8.15
N SER A 8 11.28 -16.66 -9.45
CA SER A 8 12.16 -15.60 -10.00
C SER A 8 11.58 -14.19 -9.82
N SER A 9 10.26 -14.02 -9.72
CA SER A 9 9.64 -12.69 -9.77
C SER A 9 9.99 -11.75 -8.60
N SER A 10 10.31 -12.30 -7.43
CA SER A 10 10.59 -11.49 -6.22
C SER A 10 12.04 -11.03 -6.13
N THR A 11 13.00 -11.88 -6.53
CA THR A 11 14.42 -11.53 -6.58
C THR A 11 14.71 -10.54 -7.71
N ASP A 12 14.10 -10.76 -8.87
CA ASP A 12 14.29 -9.91 -10.05
C ASP A 12 13.84 -8.45 -9.78
N SER A 13 12.83 -8.25 -8.92
CA SER A 13 12.37 -6.91 -8.56
C SER A 13 13.34 -6.18 -7.62
N PHE A 14 14.08 -6.89 -6.78
CA PHE A 14 14.98 -6.27 -5.81
C PHE A 14 16.33 -5.92 -6.46
N ASP A 15 16.83 -6.79 -7.33
CA ASP A 15 18.07 -6.55 -8.09
C ASP A 15 17.95 -5.29 -8.96
N VAL A 16 16.76 -5.02 -9.52
CA VAL A 16 16.49 -3.79 -10.27
C VAL A 16 16.57 -2.56 -9.36
N LEU A 17 15.99 -2.61 -8.16
CA LEU A 17 16.02 -1.50 -7.21
C LEU A 17 17.42 -1.23 -6.67
N GLU A 18 18.22 -2.27 -6.44
CA GLU A 18 19.63 -2.14 -6.04
C GLU A 18 20.44 -1.45 -7.14
N ASN A 19 20.27 -1.85 -8.41
CA ASN A 19 20.92 -1.20 -9.54
C ASN A 19 20.48 0.26 -9.71
N GLU A 20 19.19 0.58 -9.53
CA GLU A 20 18.70 1.95 -9.58
C GLU A 20 19.27 2.80 -8.43
N PHE A 21 19.38 2.24 -7.23
CA PHE A 21 20.01 2.90 -6.09
C PHE A 21 21.48 3.21 -6.38
N ASP A 22 22.26 2.23 -6.86
CA ASP A 22 23.68 2.41 -7.17
C ASP A 22 23.89 3.49 -8.23
N LYS A 23 23.05 3.50 -9.28
CA LYS A 23 23.11 4.53 -10.31
C LYS A 23 22.82 5.92 -9.74
N ALA A 24 21.73 6.08 -8.99
CA ALA A 24 21.38 7.36 -8.38
C ALA A 24 22.43 7.83 -7.37
N PHE A 25 23.07 6.90 -6.66
CA PHE A 25 24.14 7.18 -5.71
C PHE A 25 25.38 7.74 -6.41
N VAL A 26 25.80 7.12 -7.52
CA VAL A 26 26.93 7.59 -8.35
C VAL A 26 26.62 8.94 -8.96
N ASP A 27 25.44 9.11 -9.55
CA ASP A 27 25.02 10.39 -10.15
C ASP A 27 25.06 11.52 -9.11
N LEU A 28 24.62 11.26 -7.87
CA LEU A 28 24.66 12.23 -6.79
C LEU A 28 26.09 12.55 -6.31
N ASP A 29 26.99 11.57 -6.23
CA ASP A 29 28.40 11.83 -5.85
C ASP A 29 29.13 12.66 -6.92
N VAL A 30 28.82 12.45 -8.21
CA VAL A 30 29.33 13.29 -9.31
C VAL A 30 28.88 14.75 -9.14
N LEU A 31 27.59 14.99 -8.90
CA LEU A 31 27.05 16.34 -8.67
C LEU A 31 27.67 17.03 -7.44
N ILE A 32 27.95 16.27 -6.37
CA ILE A 32 28.62 16.82 -5.18
C ILE A 32 30.07 17.24 -5.52
N GLY A 33 30.74 16.51 -6.40
CA GLY A 33 32.09 16.83 -6.89
C GLY A 33 32.13 18.13 -7.71
N GLU A 34 31.09 18.44 -8.48
CA GLU A 34 31.02 19.66 -9.30
C GLU A 34 30.99 20.95 -8.44
N VAL A 35 30.40 20.90 -7.24
CA VAL A 35 30.24 22.04 -6.32
C VAL A 35 31.40 22.14 -5.30
N GLU A 36 32.33 21.17 -5.30
CA GLU A 36 33.36 21.02 -4.27
C GLU A 36 34.34 22.20 -4.20
N HIS A 37 34.64 22.83 -5.34
CA HIS A 37 35.52 24.00 -5.39
C HIS A 37 34.88 25.29 -4.85
N GLU A 38 33.55 25.37 -4.85
CA GLU A 38 32.82 26.54 -4.33
C GLU A 38 32.49 26.41 -2.85
N ASN A 39 32.23 25.19 -2.36
CA ASN A 39 31.80 24.97 -0.98
C ASN A 39 32.27 23.62 -0.40
N SER A 40 33.58 23.51 -0.14
CA SER A 40 34.26 22.28 0.30
C SER A 40 33.69 21.69 1.61
N GLU A 41 33.29 22.51 2.58
CA GLU A 41 32.70 22.03 3.85
C GLU A 41 31.33 21.38 3.62
N LEU A 42 30.50 21.97 2.74
CA LEU A 42 29.21 21.40 2.36
C LEU A 42 29.38 20.08 1.59
N SER A 43 30.29 20.03 0.62
CA SER A 43 30.56 18.79 -0.14
C SER A 43 31.06 17.66 0.77
N PHE A 44 31.90 17.96 1.76
CA PHE A 44 32.36 16.97 2.73
C PHE A 44 31.19 16.39 3.56
N GLU A 45 30.32 17.25 4.10
CA GLU A 45 29.15 16.80 4.87
C GLU A 45 28.14 16.03 3.99
N CYS A 46 27.95 16.43 2.73
CA CYS A 46 27.15 15.70 1.75
C CYS A 46 27.69 14.28 1.52
N ARG A 47 28.99 14.13 1.21
CA ARG A 47 29.64 12.80 1.04
C ARG A 47 29.56 11.96 2.31
N ARG A 48 29.73 12.55 3.48
CA ARG A 48 29.59 11.85 4.77
C ARG A 48 28.18 11.28 4.97
N ARG A 49 27.15 12.05 4.62
CA ARG A 49 25.75 11.57 4.65
C ARG A 49 25.49 10.51 3.60
N LEU A 50 26.03 10.67 2.39
CA LEU A 50 25.97 9.69 1.30
C LEU A 50 26.50 8.33 1.78
N THR A 51 27.70 8.29 2.38
CA THR A 51 28.28 7.08 2.98
C THR A 51 27.39 6.47 4.06
N ARG A 52 26.78 7.30 4.91
CA ARG A 52 25.84 6.82 5.93
C ARG A 52 24.59 6.19 5.32
N ILE A 53 24.03 6.78 4.27
CA ILE A 53 22.87 6.24 3.55
C ILE A 53 23.21 4.91 2.90
N SER A 54 24.36 4.81 2.23
CA SER A 54 24.86 3.55 1.67
C SER A 54 24.97 2.46 2.74
N GLY A 55 25.58 2.76 3.89
CA GLY A 55 25.68 1.81 5.00
C GLY A 55 24.34 1.33 5.55
N ILE A 56 23.33 2.21 5.62
CA ILE A 56 21.96 1.84 6.03
C ILE A 56 21.30 0.97 4.95
N PHE A 57 21.47 1.30 3.67
CA PHE A 57 20.92 0.56 2.55
C PHE A 57 21.48 -0.87 2.49
N VAL A 58 22.79 -1.06 2.63
CA VAL A 58 23.42 -2.39 2.67
C VAL A 58 22.85 -3.25 3.80
N GLN A 59 22.67 -2.69 5.01
CA GLN A 59 22.05 -3.43 6.11
C GLN A 59 20.59 -3.79 5.84
N PHE A 60 19.86 -2.91 5.16
CA PHE A 60 18.48 -3.15 4.76
C PHE A 60 18.39 -4.27 3.72
N VAL A 61 19.19 -4.22 2.65
CA VAL A 61 19.31 -5.25 1.60
C VAL A 61 19.59 -6.62 2.23
N HIS A 62 20.59 -6.70 3.11
CA HIS A 62 20.95 -7.95 3.78
C HIS A 62 19.80 -8.52 4.62
N LYS A 63 19.05 -7.69 5.35
CA LYS A 63 17.89 -8.12 6.13
C LYS A 63 16.76 -8.63 5.23
N VAL A 64 16.49 -7.95 4.12
CA VAL A 64 15.49 -8.38 3.13
C VAL A 64 15.89 -9.71 2.50
N ALA A 65 17.17 -9.89 2.15
CA ALA A 65 17.69 -11.13 1.59
C ALA A 65 17.50 -12.31 2.56
N ILE A 66 17.85 -12.15 3.84
CA ILE A 66 17.62 -13.18 4.88
C ILE A 66 16.13 -13.49 5.02
N MET A 67 15.28 -12.47 5.08
CA MET A 67 13.83 -12.66 5.19
C MET A 67 13.27 -13.43 3.99
N ASN A 68 13.73 -13.12 2.77
CA ASN A 68 13.33 -13.80 1.55
C ASN A 68 13.80 -15.27 1.54
N GLN A 69 15.02 -15.54 1.99
CA GLN A 69 15.51 -16.91 2.16
C GLN A 69 14.64 -17.70 3.13
N HIS A 70 14.32 -17.12 4.30
CA HIS A 70 13.49 -17.79 5.29
C HIS A 70 12.07 -18.06 4.78
N ASN A 71 11.48 -17.12 4.04
CA ASN A 71 10.19 -17.31 3.37
C ASN A 71 10.24 -18.47 2.37
N CYS A 72 11.31 -18.58 1.56
CA CYS A 72 11.50 -19.68 0.61
C CYS A 72 11.64 -21.04 1.32
N GLU A 73 12.29 -21.10 2.49
CA GLU A 73 12.36 -22.31 3.31
C GLU A 73 10.98 -22.69 3.87
N LEU A 74 10.23 -21.74 4.41
CA LEU A 74 8.86 -21.96 4.90
C LEU A 74 7.91 -22.43 3.79
N GLU A 75 8.02 -21.88 2.59
CA GLU A 75 7.23 -22.30 1.43
C GLU A 75 7.52 -23.75 1.06
N LYS A 76 8.79 -24.17 1.08
CA LYS A 76 9.19 -25.57 0.82
C LYS A 76 8.62 -26.50 1.87
N ASP A 77 8.68 -26.13 3.15
CA ASP A 77 8.15 -26.93 4.25
C ASP A 77 6.63 -27.08 4.17
N LEU A 78 5.93 -25.99 3.87
CA LEU A 78 4.49 -26.00 3.63
C LEU A 78 4.13 -26.92 2.46
N GLN A 79 4.87 -26.83 1.36
CA GLN A 79 4.63 -27.69 0.19
C GLN A 79 4.92 -29.16 0.47
N ASN A 80 5.97 -29.47 1.22
CA ASN A 80 6.26 -30.84 1.67
C ASN A 80 5.15 -31.39 2.57
N SER A 81 4.66 -30.59 3.52
CA SER A 81 3.54 -30.97 4.40
C SER A 81 2.25 -31.22 3.60
N ASN A 82 1.94 -30.34 2.64
CA ASN A 82 0.80 -30.51 1.73
C ASN A 82 0.92 -31.80 0.91
N ASN A 83 2.10 -32.11 0.37
CA ASN A 83 2.32 -33.36 -0.38
C ASN A 83 2.11 -34.61 0.49
N LYS A 84 2.59 -34.58 1.74
CA LYS A 84 2.35 -35.67 2.72
C LYS A 84 0.86 -35.82 3.01
N LEU A 85 0.16 -34.71 3.26
CA LEU A 85 -1.28 -34.73 3.52
C LEU A 85 -2.07 -35.28 2.34
N ILE A 86 -1.75 -34.84 1.12
CA ILE A 86 -2.36 -35.35 -0.12
C ILE A 86 -2.11 -36.86 -0.24
N GLY A 87 -0.88 -37.32 0.04
CA GLY A 87 -0.55 -38.74 0.04
C GLY A 87 -1.41 -39.54 1.02
N VAL A 88 -1.53 -39.06 2.27
CA VAL A 88 -2.37 -39.70 3.30
C VAL A 88 -3.84 -39.73 2.87
N LEU A 89 -4.39 -38.61 2.38
CA LEU A 89 -5.77 -38.54 1.92
C LEU A 89 -6.05 -39.50 0.75
N ALA A 90 -5.13 -39.61 -0.20
CA ALA A 90 -5.24 -40.55 -1.31
C ALA A 90 -5.21 -42.01 -0.82
N THR A 91 -4.30 -42.35 0.10
CA THR A 91 -4.25 -43.70 0.69
C THR A 91 -5.51 -44.03 1.48
N ASN A 92 -6.06 -43.07 2.23
CA ASN A 92 -7.29 -43.30 3.00
C ASN A 92 -8.49 -43.54 2.06
N SER A 93 -8.64 -42.73 1.01
CA SER A 93 -9.68 -42.93 0.00
C SER A 93 -9.58 -44.29 -0.69
N LEU A 94 -8.35 -44.75 -1.00
CA LEU A 94 -8.13 -46.08 -1.60
C LEU A 94 -8.49 -47.20 -0.62
N LEU A 95 -8.14 -47.08 0.65
CA LEU A 95 -8.46 -48.07 1.68
C LEU A 95 -9.98 -48.16 1.93
N GLU A 96 -10.66 -47.02 1.91
CA GLU A 96 -12.13 -46.97 1.98
C GLU A 96 -12.76 -47.71 0.80
N GLU A 97 -12.31 -47.46 -0.43
CA GLU A 97 -12.81 -48.17 -1.62
C GLU A 97 -12.53 -49.68 -1.57
N GLN A 98 -11.31 -50.08 -1.17
CA GLN A 98 -10.95 -51.49 -1.01
C GLN A 98 -11.81 -52.19 0.06
N SER A 99 -12.12 -51.48 1.16
CA SER A 99 -13.01 -51.98 2.21
C SER A 99 -14.42 -52.24 1.68
N GLU A 100 -14.98 -51.30 0.91
CA GLU A 100 -16.29 -51.47 0.27
C GLU A 100 -16.28 -52.65 -0.72
N GLN A 101 -15.24 -52.78 -1.54
CA GLN A 101 -15.09 -53.88 -2.50
C GLN A 101 -14.99 -55.25 -1.79
N LEU A 102 -14.21 -55.33 -0.72
CA LEU A 102 -14.08 -56.55 0.09
C LEU A 102 -15.42 -56.93 0.73
N LEU A 103 -16.17 -55.95 1.25
CA LEU A 103 -17.50 -56.18 1.81
C LEU A 103 -18.45 -56.78 0.77
N LEU A 104 -18.48 -56.23 -0.44
CA LEU A 104 -19.28 -56.76 -1.56
C LEU A 104 -18.82 -58.17 -1.96
N ARG A 105 -17.51 -58.44 -1.97
CA ARG A 105 -16.94 -59.75 -2.28
C ARG A 105 -17.36 -60.81 -1.26
N VAL A 106 -17.26 -60.50 0.03
CA VAL A 106 -17.71 -61.36 1.12
C VAL A 106 -19.21 -61.65 0.98
N HIS A 107 -20.02 -60.62 0.72
CA HIS A 107 -21.46 -60.80 0.53
C HIS A 107 -21.77 -61.71 -0.67
N SER A 108 -21.10 -61.52 -1.82
CA SER A 108 -21.25 -62.38 -2.99
C SER A 108 -20.92 -63.84 -2.70
N LEU A 109 -19.83 -64.10 -1.97
CA LEU A 109 -19.42 -65.46 -1.61
C LEU A 109 -20.43 -66.10 -0.64
N SER A 110 -20.92 -65.36 0.34
CA SER A 110 -21.99 -65.80 1.23
C SER A 110 -23.24 -66.19 0.41
N CYS A 111 -23.68 -65.36 -0.53
CA CYS A 111 -24.81 -65.68 -1.41
C CYS A 111 -24.59 -66.96 -2.22
N GLN A 112 -23.38 -67.16 -2.76
CA GLN A 112 -23.04 -68.37 -3.51
C GLN A 112 -23.08 -69.62 -2.64
N LEU A 113 -22.56 -69.54 -1.40
CA LEU A 113 -22.66 -70.62 -0.43
C LEU A 113 -24.12 -70.95 -0.12
N TYR A 114 -24.91 -69.95 0.29
CA TYR A 114 -26.33 -70.15 0.59
C TYR A 114 -27.14 -70.66 -0.61
N SER A 115 -26.81 -70.25 -1.85
CA SER A 115 -27.49 -70.77 -3.04
C SER A 115 -27.26 -72.27 -3.27
N LYS A 116 -26.13 -72.82 -2.82
CA LYS A 116 -25.80 -74.25 -2.91
C LYS A 116 -26.40 -75.07 -1.77
N THR A 117 -26.62 -74.44 -0.61
CA THR A 117 -27.12 -75.12 0.60
C THR A 117 -28.63 -74.92 0.83
N ALA A 118 -29.23 -73.84 0.30
CA ALA A 118 -30.63 -73.43 0.49
C ALA A 118 -31.14 -72.48 -0.63
N PRO A 119 -31.61 -73.01 -1.78
CA PRO A 119 -31.93 -72.20 -2.98
C PRO A 119 -33.08 -71.19 -2.78
N HIS A 120 -34.03 -71.45 -1.88
CA HIS A 120 -35.11 -70.52 -1.57
C HIS A 120 -34.62 -69.24 -0.86
N GLU A 121 -33.51 -69.34 -0.12
CA GLU A 121 -32.87 -68.19 0.52
C GLU A 121 -32.16 -67.30 -0.51
N SER A 122 -31.67 -67.87 -1.62
CA SER A 122 -30.99 -67.12 -2.69
C SER A 122 -31.89 -66.07 -3.36
N GLU A 123 -33.17 -66.40 -3.58
CA GLU A 123 -34.15 -65.46 -4.16
C GLU A 123 -34.48 -64.31 -3.21
N ILE A 124 -34.57 -64.62 -1.91
CA ILE A 124 -34.81 -63.64 -0.85
C ILE A 124 -33.60 -62.69 -0.75
N ILE A 125 -32.39 -63.23 -0.81
CA ILE A 125 -31.15 -62.44 -0.81
C ILE A 125 -31.07 -61.55 -2.05
N LYS A 126 -31.41 -62.06 -3.24
CA LYS A 126 -31.41 -61.27 -4.48
C LYS A 126 -32.35 -60.07 -4.43
N LYS A 127 -33.59 -60.27 -3.93
CA LYS A 127 -34.54 -59.17 -3.68
C LYS A 127 -34.02 -58.16 -2.65
N LYS A 128 -33.34 -58.64 -1.60
CA LYS A 128 -32.73 -57.77 -0.59
C LYS A 128 -31.60 -56.92 -1.19
N LEU A 129 -30.76 -57.53 -2.03
CA LEU A 129 -29.66 -56.87 -2.73
C LEU A 129 -30.17 -55.78 -3.68
N ASP A 130 -31.20 -56.08 -4.48
CA ASP A 130 -31.81 -55.08 -5.37
C ASP A 130 -32.39 -53.90 -4.58
N LYS A 131 -32.96 -54.17 -3.40
CA LYS A 131 -33.47 -53.13 -2.51
C LYS A 131 -32.33 -52.31 -1.91
N GLU A 132 -31.25 -52.94 -1.44
CA GLU A 132 -30.09 -52.26 -0.88
C GLU A 132 -29.33 -51.44 -1.93
N MET A 133 -29.17 -51.96 -3.15
CA MET A 133 -28.55 -51.23 -4.28
C MET A 133 -29.36 -49.97 -4.63
N ARG A 134 -30.70 -50.06 -4.67
CA ARG A 134 -31.56 -48.88 -4.86
C ARG A 134 -31.43 -47.88 -3.72
N MET A 135 -31.39 -48.36 -2.47
CA MET A 135 -31.20 -47.50 -1.29
C MET A 135 -29.83 -46.81 -1.30
N PHE A 136 -28.77 -47.54 -1.68
CA PHE A 136 -27.42 -47.01 -1.84
C PHE A 136 -27.37 -45.93 -2.91
N ASN A 137 -27.90 -46.20 -4.12
CA ASN A 137 -27.97 -45.21 -5.19
C ASN A 137 -28.77 -43.96 -4.78
N THR A 138 -29.87 -44.14 -4.05
CA THR A 138 -30.70 -43.03 -3.55
C THR A 138 -29.96 -42.19 -2.51
N LYS A 139 -29.13 -42.82 -1.66
CA LYS A 139 -28.30 -42.13 -0.66
C LYS A 139 -27.05 -41.48 -1.25
N ASN A 140 -26.42 -42.09 -2.25
CA ASN A 140 -25.16 -41.59 -2.82
C ASN A 140 -25.38 -40.54 -3.90
N LEU A 141 -26.49 -40.57 -4.64
CA LEU A 141 -26.80 -39.54 -5.63
C LEU A 141 -26.72 -38.10 -5.08
N PRO A 142 -27.30 -37.76 -3.91
CA PRO A 142 -27.14 -36.42 -3.35
C PRO A 142 -25.70 -36.13 -2.93
N ILE A 143 -24.95 -37.12 -2.43
CA ILE A 143 -23.52 -36.95 -2.05
C ILE A 143 -22.70 -36.61 -3.30
N THR A 144 -22.86 -37.35 -4.40
CA THR A 144 -22.16 -37.08 -5.66
C THR A 144 -22.56 -35.72 -6.24
N LYS A 145 -23.85 -35.34 -6.15
CA LYS A 145 -24.30 -34.00 -6.54
C LYS A 145 -23.64 -32.91 -5.70
N SER A 146 -23.60 -33.04 -4.38
CA SER A 146 -22.95 -32.08 -3.49
C SER A 146 -21.43 -32.01 -3.74
N GLN A 147 -20.76 -33.13 -4.05
CA GLN A 147 -19.35 -33.13 -4.44
C GLN A 147 -19.11 -32.35 -5.74
N ALA A 148 -19.98 -32.52 -6.75
CA ALA A 148 -19.90 -31.76 -8.00
C ALA A 148 -20.14 -30.25 -7.76
N GLU A 149 -21.09 -29.90 -6.90
CA GLU A 149 -21.37 -28.51 -6.51
C GLU A 149 -20.19 -27.87 -5.77
N ILE A 150 -19.58 -28.59 -4.82
CA ILE A 150 -18.36 -28.13 -4.12
C ILE A 150 -17.22 -27.91 -5.12
N SER A 151 -17.08 -28.79 -6.12
CA SER A 151 -16.05 -28.64 -7.16
C SER A 151 -16.26 -27.36 -7.97
N LEU A 152 -17.49 -27.08 -8.40
CA LEU A 152 -17.86 -25.86 -9.12
C LEU A 152 -17.63 -24.61 -8.26
N LEU A 153 -18.10 -24.61 -7.01
CA LEU A 153 -17.92 -23.48 -6.10
C LEU A 153 -16.45 -23.18 -5.81
N LYS A 154 -15.59 -24.21 -5.73
CA LYS A 154 -14.15 -24.01 -5.59
C LYS A 154 -13.53 -23.35 -6.82
N GLU A 155 -13.93 -23.75 -8.01
CA GLU A 155 -13.47 -23.15 -9.26
C GLU A 155 -13.90 -21.68 -9.37
N GLU A 156 -15.16 -21.37 -9.04
CA GLU A 156 -15.65 -20.00 -8.98
C GLU A 156 -14.92 -19.17 -7.93
N ASN A 157 -14.65 -19.73 -6.75
CA ASN A 157 -13.90 -19.03 -5.70
C ASN A 157 -12.49 -18.64 -6.15
N LEU A 158 -11.82 -19.53 -6.90
CA LEU A 158 -10.51 -19.22 -7.50
C LEU A 158 -10.60 -18.10 -8.53
N LYS A 159 -11.61 -18.12 -9.41
CA LYS A 159 -11.86 -17.05 -10.38
C LYS A 159 -12.11 -15.71 -9.68
N LEU A 160 -12.93 -15.69 -8.62
CA LEU A 160 -13.22 -14.49 -7.84
C LEU A 160 -11.98 -13.94 -7.13
N LYS A 161 -11.14 -14.81 -6.55
CA LYS A 161 -9.86 -14.39 -5.94
C LYS A 161 -8.91 -13.77 -6.96
N SER A 162 -8.82 -14.36 -8.16
CA SER A 162 -8.02 -13.82 -9.25
C SER A 162 -8.52 -12.43 -9.68
N LEU A 163 -9.84 -12.27 -9.82
CA LEU A 163 -10.44 -10.97 -10.14
C LEU A 163 -10.19 -9.93 -9.05
N LEU A 164 -10.35 -10.32 -7.78
CA LEU A 164 -10.10 -9.44 -6.63
C LEU A 164 -8.65 -8.93 -6.64
N ASN A 165 -7.68 -9.81 -6.90
CA ASN A 165 -6.28 -9.41 -6.99
C ASN A 165 -6.04 -8.42 -8.13
N SER A 166 -6.64 -8.63 -9.31
CA SER A 166 -6.55 -7.69 -10.45
C SER A 166 -7.07 -6.30 -10.06
N VAL A 167 -8.27 -6.25 -9.49
CA VAL A 167 -8.89 -4.99 -9.06
C VAL A 167 -8.06 -4.32 -7.97
N HIS A 168 -7.49 -5.09 -7.04
CA HIS A 168 -6.61 -4.54 -5.99
C HIS A 168 -5.36 -3.88 -6.60
N SER A 169 -4.73 -4.52 -7.57
CA SER A 169 -3.58 -3.96 -8.30
C SER A 169 -3.94 -2.66 -9.03
N GLU A 170 -5.10 -2.62 -9.70
CA GLU A 170 -5.58 -1.40 -10.38
C GLU A 170 -5.87 -0.26 -9.40
N ILE A 171 -6.57 -0.54 -8.30
CA ILE A 171 -6.86 0.45 -7.25
C ILE A 171 -5.56 0.97 -6.62
N TYR A 172 -4.62 0.06 -6.34
CA TYR A 172 -3.33 0.45 -5.79
C TYR A 172 -2.57 1.37 -6.75
N GLY A 173 -2.50 1.03 -8.04
CA GLY A 173 -1.92 1.87 -9.08
C GLY A 173 -2.59 3.25 -9.18
N ALA A 174 -3.93 3.30 -9.18
CA ALA A 174 -4.68 4.55 -9.21
C ALA A 174 -4.42 5.43 -7.98
N ARG A 175 -4.35 4.83 -6.78
CA ARG A 175 -4.02 5.55 -5.54
C ARG A 175 -2.60 6.11 -5.56
N LEU A 176 -1.66 5.36 -6.13
CA LEU A 176 -0.29 5.81 -6.28
C LEU A 176 -0.22 6.98 -7.26
N ALA A 177 -0.86 6.86 -8.43
CA ALA A 177 -0.94 7.91 -9.44
C ALA A 177 -1.56 9.20 -8.88
N ALA A 178 -2.64 9.10 -8.11
CA ALA A 178 -3.25 10.24 -7.43
C ALA A 178 -2.28 10.92 -6.44
N LYS A 179 -1.54 10.14 -5.64
CA LYS A 179 -0.52 10.69 -4.74
C LYS A 179 0.63 11.39 -5.48
N TYR A 180 1.06 10.84 -6.62
CA TYR A 180 2.09 11.49 -7.44
C TYR A 180 1.58 12.79 -8.04
N LEU A 181 0.35 12.81 -8.54
CA LEU A 181 -0.30 14.02 -9.04
C LEU A 181 -0.41 15.08 -7.94
N ASP A 182 -0.85 14.70 -6.73
CA ASP A 182 -0.91 15.61 -5.58
C ASP A 182 0.47 16.19 -5.24
N LYS A 183 1.52 15.38 -5.30
CA LYS A 183 2.89 15.81 -5.02
C LYS A 183 3.45 16.72 -6.12
N GLU A 184 3.17 16.41 -7.38
CA GLU A 184 3.56 17.27 -8.53
C GLU A 184 2.83 18.61 -8.46
N LEU A 185 1.53 18.61 -8.17
CA LEU A 185 0.75 19.82 -7.98
C LEU A 185 1.27 20.64 -6.79
N ALA A 186 1.57 20.01 -5.65
CA ALA A 186 2.17 20.69 -4.50
C ALA A 186 3.52 21.31 -4.86
N GLY A 187 4.40 20.59 -5.57
CA GLY A 187 5.68 21.13 -6.03
C GLY A 187 5.51 22.29 -7.03
N ARG A 188 4.47 22.26 -7.88
CA ARG A 188 4.12 23.38 -8.76
C ARG A 188 3.54 24.56 -8.01
N PHE A 189 2.73 24.36 -6.97
CA PHE A 189 2.27 25.44 -6.09
C PHE A 189 3.44 26.05 -5.32
N GLU A 190 4.35 25.25 -4.77
CA GLU A 190 5.56 25.73 -4.09
C GLU A 190 6.51 26.47 -5.05
N MET A 191 6.69 25.97 -6.28
CA MET A 191 7.41 26.68 -7.34
C MET A 191 6.73 27.99 -7.71
N SER A 192 5.41 27.99 -7.88
CA SER A 192 4.65 29.21 -8.20
C SER A 192 4.70 30.23 -7.06
N ASP A 193 4.65 29.81 -5.80
CA ASP A 193 4.81 30.67 -4.63
C ASP A 193 6.25 31.20 -4.54
N SER A 194 7.26 30.39 -4.86
CA SER A 194 8.65 30.85 -4.95
C SER A 194 8.91 31.78 -6.16
N ASP A 195 8.23 31.57 -7.28
CA ASP A 195 8.29 32.45 -8.45
C ASP A 195 7.53 33.75 -8.21
N ILE A 196 6.44 33.71 -7.41
CA ILE A 196 5.80 34.92 -6.85
C ILE A 196 6.79 35.67 -5.96
N ASP A 197 7.60 34.99 -5.16
CA ASP A 197 8.66 35.62 -4.36
C ASP A 197 9.82 36.18 -5.22
N VAL A 198 10.13 35.58 -6.38
CA VAL A 198 11.14 36.09 -7.32
C VAL A 198 10.64 37.29 -8.12
N VAL A 199 9.35 37.34 -8.49
CA VAL A 199 8.74 38.48 -9.17
C VAL A 199 8.49 39.67 -8.21
N ASN A 200 8.39 39.42 -6.90
CA ASN A 200 8.17 40.48 -5.90
C ASN A 200 9.43 41.21 -5.40
N LEU A 201 10.62 40.86 -5.88
CA LEU A 201 11.88 41.50 -5.47
C LEU A 201 12.13 42.89 -6.09
N SER A 202 11.17 43.44 -6.84
CA SER A 202 11.31 44.77 -7.47
C SER A 202 10.38 45.87 -6.93
N ASN A 203 9.47 45.59 -5.99
CA ASN A 203 8.70 46.65 -5.32
C ASN A 203 8.43 46.30 -3.84
N SER A 204 9.09 47.02 -2.94
CA SER A 204 8.85 46.99 -1.50
C SER A 204 7.41 47.41 -1.15
N GLU A 205 6.49 46.45 -1.12
CA GLU A 205 5.18 46.59 -0.50
C GLU A 205 5.22 46.04 0.93
N GLU A 206 5.81 46.80 1.85
CA GLU A 206 5.56 46.56 3.28
C GLU A 206 4.05 46.66 3.58
N GLU A 207 3.54 45.63 4.25
CA GLU A 207 2.14 45.39 4.60
C GLU A 207 1.49 46.65 5.22
N PRO A 208 0.27 47.08 4.81
CA PRO A 208 -0.35 48.32 5.28
C PRO A 208 -0.49 48.40 6.80
N ALA A 209 -0.57 47.25 7.47
CA ALA A 209 -0.56 47.11 8.92
C ALA A 209 0.73 47.63 9.57
N GLN A 210 1.89 47.36 8.95
CA GLN A 210 3.19 47.80 9.43
C GLN A 210 3.37 49.30 9.22
N LYS A 211 2.97 49.83 8.05
CA LYS A 211 2.97 51.27 7.75
C LYS A 211 2.12 52.06 8.76
N ILE A 212 0.94 51.58 9.11
CA ILE A 212 0.08 52.22 10.13
C ILE A 212 0.73 52.22 11.52
N LYS A 213 1.37 51.12 11.94
CA LYS A 213 2.09 51.07 13.23
C LYS A 213 3.22 52.09 13.30
N VAL A 214 3.95 52.29 12.21
CA VAL A 214 5.00 53.31 12.11
C VAL A 214 4.42 54.73 12.20
N ILE A 215 3.29 54.99 11.53
CA ILE A 215 2.57 56.27 11.59
C ILE A 215 2.09 56.58 13.02
N ASP A 216 1.44 55.62 13.69
CA ASP A 216 0.92 55.80 15.04
C ASP A 216 2.03 56.11 16.05
N PHE A 217 3.16 55.40 15.92
CA PHE A 217 4.34 55.65 16.74
C PHE A 217 4.97 57.02 16.46
N ALA A 218 5.04 57.44 15.18
CA ALA A 218 5.57 58.74 14.78
C ALA A 218 4.72 59.90 15.31
N LYS A 219 3.38 59.77 15.31
CA LYS A 219 2.46 60.78 15.88
C LYS A 219 2.63 60.97 17.38
N SER A 220 2.92 59.88 18.09
CA SER A 220 3.00 59.89 19.55
C SER A 220 4.35 60.34 20.10
N ASN A 221 5.42 60.25 19.29
CA ASN A 221 6.79 60.49 19.75
C ASN A 221 7.58 61.46 18.87
N SER A 222 7.73 61.16 17.57
CA SER A 222 8.20 62.03 16.48
C SER A 222 8.61 61.17 15.27
N ILE A 223 8.69 61.78 14.09
CA ILE A 223 9.21 61.13 12.86
C ILE A 223 10.65 60.64 13.04
N HIS A 224 11.48 61.40 13.76
CA HIS A 224 12.87 61.04 14.02
C HIS A 224 12.96 59.78 14.90
N ALA A 225 12.13 59.69 15.94
CA ALA A 225 12.08 58.53 16.82
C ALA A 225 11.53 57.29 16.09
N ALA A 226 10.54 57.46 15.21
CA ALA A 226 10.02 56.36 14.40
C ALA A 226 11.07 55.81 13.42
N SER A 227 11.78 56.67 12.70
CA SER A 227 12.81 56.25 11.76
C SER A 227 14.00 55.53 12.42
N ARG A 228 14.34 55.86 13.68
CA ARG A 228 15.35 55.12 14.46
C ARG A 228 14.84 53.81 15.06
N ARG A 229 13.54 53.70 15.36
CA ARG A 229 12.99 52.48 15.95
C ARG A 229 12.70 51.42 14.91
N PHE A 230 12.33 51.86 13.71
CA PHE A 230 12.07 51.03 12.56
C PHE A 230 13.20 51.28 11.56
N ASP A 231 14.39 50.74 11.86
CA ASP A 231 15.70 50.99 11.20
C ASP A 231 15.70 50.88 9.66
N LYS A 232 14.62 50.36 9.06
CA LYS A 232 14.43 50.21 7.61
C LYS A 232 13.62 51.33 6.96
N VAL A 233 13.15 52.33 7.72
CA VAL A 233 12.26 53.38 7.19
C VAL A 233 12.91 54.76 7.29
N ALA A 234 13.20 55.36 6.13
CA ALA A 234 13.72 56.71 6.05
C ALA A 234 12.67 57.75 6.49
N ARG A 235 13.13 58.88 7.04
CA ARG A 235 12.23 59.94 7.57
C ARG A 235 11.30 60.53 6.52
N SER A 236 11.78 60.68 5.28
CA SER A 236 10.97 61.12 4.14
C SER A 236 9.82 60.15 3.87
N THR A 237 10.10 58.85 3.91
CA THR A 237 9.12 57.79 3.71
C THR A 237 8.04 57.79 4.79
N VAL A 238 8.41 57.99 6.06
CA VAL A 238 7.45 58.15 7.18
C VAL A 238 6.57 59.38 6.97
N GLN A 239 7.13 60.47 6.44
CA GLN A 239 6.40 61.71 6.17
C GLN A 239 5.41 61.55 5.00
N ASP A 240 5.78 60.79 3.97
CA ASP A 240 4.89 60.47 2.85
C ASP A 240 3.75 59.53 3.28
N TRP A 241 4.03 58.56 4.14
CA TRP A 241 3.00 57.69 4.73
C TRP A 241 2.04 58.45 5.64
N LEU A 242 2.51 59.45 6.39
CA LEU A 242 1.66 60.37 7.16
C LEU A 242 0.73 61.18 6.26
N ARG A 243 1.17 61.55 5.04
CA ARG A 243 0.30 62.22 4.05
C ARG A 243 -0.75 61.29 3.46
N GLN A 244 -0.41 60.01 3.26
CA GLN A 244 -1.28 58.97 2.70
C GLN A 244 -2.08 58.18 3.75
N GLU A 245 -2.04 58.60 5.03
CA GLU A 245 -2.59 57.84 6.16
C GLU A 245 -4.06 57.45 5.98
N LYS A 246 -4.89 58.37 5.46
CA LYS A 246 -6.33 58.11 5.26
C LYS A 246 -6.59 56.99 4.26
N GLU A 247 -5.75 56.85 3.24
CA GLU A 247 -5.87 55.78 2.24
C GLU A 247 -5.33 54.46 2.79
N LEU A 248 -4.20 54.51 3.50
CA LEU A 248 -3.61 53.33 4.14
C LEU A 248 -4.55 52.69 5.17
N ARG A 249 -5.27 53.49 5.97
CA ARG A 249 -6.26 52.97 6.93
C ARG A 249 -7.48 52.34 6.25
N LYS A 250 -7.96 52.91 5.15
CA LYS A 250 -9.03 52.31 4.34
C LYS A 250 -8.61 50.95 3.76
N LEU A 251 -7.39 50.84 3.26
CA LEU A 251 -6.85 49.58 2.74
C LEU A 251 -6.71 48.52 3.85
N TYR A 252 -6.26 48.92 5.04
CA TYR A 252 -6.16 48.02 6.19
C TYR A 252 -7.53 47.51 6.68
N GLU A 253 -8.55 48.37 6.74
CA GLU A 253 -9.92 47.97 7.09
C GLU A 253 -10.58 47.09 6.02
N SER A 254 -10.17 47.23 4.76
CA SER A 254 -10.62 46.37 3.65
C SER A 254 -9.99 44.98 3.74
N SER A 255 -8.71 44.91 4.13
CA SER A 255 -7.93 43.68 4.28
C SER A 255 -8.34 42.85 5.52
N SER A 256 -8.77 43.50 6.61
CA SER A 256 -9.16 42.80 7.84
C SER A 256 -10.53 42.10 7.79
N LYS A 257 -11.36 42.40 6.79
CA LYS A 257 -12.60 41.66 6.49
C LYS A 257 -12.29 40.36 5.73
N THR A 258 -11.58 39.44 6.36
CA THR A 258 -11.49 38.07 5.85
C THR A 258 -12.79 37.33 6.15
N PHE A 259 -13.54 36.99 5.08
CA PHE A 259 -14.64 36.03 5.16
C PHE A 259 -14.12 34.71 5.77
N PRO A 260 -14.86 34.06 6.67
CA PRO A 260 -14.44 32.75 7.19
C PRO A 260 -14.39 31.78 6.01
N LYS A 261 -13.21 31.26 5.70
CA LYS A 261 -13.00 30.24 4.67
C LYS A 261 -13.89 29.04 5.01
N LYS A 262 -15.07 28.93 4.37
CA LYS A 262 -15.89 27.72 4.43
C LYS A 262 -15.05 26.59 3.83
N ARG A 263 -14.67 25.62 4.68
CA ARG A 263 -14.09 24.36 4.22
C ARG A 263 -15.09 23.67 3.29
N LEU A 264 -14.62 23.24 2.13
CA LEU A 264 -15.39 22.39 1.23
C LEU A 264 -15.70 21.06 1.94
N PRO A 265 -16.92 20.53 1.82
CA PRO A 265 -17.28 19.25 2.42
C PRO A 265 -16.48 18.14 1.72
N GLY A 266 -15.66 17.40 2.48
CA GLY A 266 -14.91 16.23 1.98
C GLY A 266 -13.39 16.29 2.12
N ALA A 267 -12.80 17.43 2.49
CA ALA A 267 -11.38 17.47 2.84
C ALA A 267 -11.16 16.82 4.22
N GLY A 268 -10.57 15.62 4.21
CA GLY A 268 -10.48 14.67 5.32
C GLY A 268 -10.14 15.27 6.68
N ARG A 269 -10.76 14.71 7.72
CA ARG A 269 -10.31 14.91 9.10
C ARG A 269 -8.89 14.35 9.22
N ARG A 270 -7.97 15.13 9.81
CA ARG A 270 -6.79 14.52 10.44
C ARG A 270 -7.32 13.64 11.57
N LEU A 271 -7.17 12.33 11.43
CA LEU A 271 -7.33 11.41 12.55
C LEU A 271 -6.26 11.80 13.57
N LEU A 272 -6.69 12.35 14.70
CA LEU A 272 -5.88 12.42 15.89
C LEU A 272 -5.89 11.02 16.49
N ASN A 273 -4.71 10.51 16.88
CA ASN A 273 -4.47 9.17 17.45
C ASN A 273 -5.14 8.93 18.82
N LYS A 274 -6.37 9.40 19.05
CA LYS A 274 -7.13 9.18 20.28
C LYS A 274 -8.36 8.28 20.12
N ASP A 275 -8.69 7.86 18.91
CA ASP A 275 -9.88 7.03 18.62
C ASP A 275 -9.51 5.58 18.21
N LEU A 276 -8.37 5.05 18.69
CA LEU A 276 -7.94 3.67 18.39
C LEU A 276 -7.94 2.73 19.61
N ASP A 277 -8.33 3.21 20.77
CA ASP A 277 -8.50 2.36 21.96
C ASP A 277 -9.90 2.57 22.54
N GLU A 278 -10.91 1.93 21.93
CA GLU A 278 -12.15 1.42 22.57
C GLU A 278 -12.72 0.25 21.74
#